data_AF-A0A412K9Z3-F1
#
_entry.id   AF-A0A412K9Z3-F1
#
_cell.length_a   1.000
_cell.length_b   1.000
_cell.length_c   1.000
_cell.angle_alpha   90.00
_cell.angle_beta   90.00
_cell.angle_gamma   90.00
#
_symmetry.space_group_name_H-M   'P 1'
#
loop_
_entity.id
_entity.type
_entity.pdbx_description
1 polymer ?
#
loop_
_entity_poly.entity_id
_entity_poly.type
_entity_poly.pdbx_seq_one_letter_code
_entity_poly.pdbx_strand_id
1 'polypeptide(L)'
;MGYQNTQALYDLNRTGRLAKKRGDNLTCYTTAQLAISFMCSMTYDWDRERNQPPEKLRKVNAPCRYYTLGWRAIADAYGMILLTPEQSMGENADKEMKKRENTVKTNISNAWLFLQERGVIKKLEPASLGKNAGFLLMLGDDEENLAVERWARRCLNLPMVW
;
A
#
# COMPACT_ATOMS: atom_id res chain seq x y z
N MET A 1 -4.50 1.84 15.21
CA MET A 1 -3.55 1.50 14.13
C MET A 1 -3.58 0.01 13.90
N GLY A 2 -3.32 -0.41 12.65
CA GLY A 2 -3.81 -1.64 12.02
C GLY A 2 -3.10 -2.95 12.37
N TYR A 3 -3.28 -3.48 13.57
CA TYR A 3 -2.67 -4.75 13.97
C TYR A 3 -3.20 -5.91 13.10
N GLN A 4 -4.48 -5.87 12.72
CA GLN A 4 -5.08 -6.95 11.93
C GLN A 4 -4.60 -6.94 10.47
N ASN A 5 -4.47 -5.77 9.84
CA ASN A 5 -3.91 -5.66 8.49
C ASN A 5 -2.46 -6.14 8.43
N THR A 6 -1.66 -5.82 9.46
CA THR A 6 -0.27 -6.28 9.55
C THR A 6 -0.19 -7.80 9.73
N GLN A 7 -1.06 -8.37 10.57
CA GLN A 7 -1.15 -9.82 10.73
C GLN A 7 -1.58 -10.52 9.42
N ALA A 8 -2.60 -9.99 8.74
CA ALA A 8 -3.07 -10.52 7.46
C ALA A 8 -1.97 -10.48 6.39
N LEU A 9 -1.15 -9.44 6.36
CA LEU A 9 0.02 -9.38 5.49
C LEU A 9 1.04 -10.49 5.81
N TYR A 10 1.30 -10.78 7.10
CA TYR A 10 2.19 -11.89 7.45
C TYR A 10 1.60 -13.25 7.04
N ASP A 11 0.30 -13.45 7.21
CA ASP A 11 -0.38 -14.66 6.75
C ASP A 11 -0.24 -14.81 5.23
N LEU A 12 -0.45 -13.73 4.48
CA LEU A 12 -0.26 -13.68 3.03
C LEU A 12 1.19 -14.00 2.62
N ASN A 13 2.17 -13.47 3.35
CA ASN A 13 3.58 -13.75 3.12
C ASN A 13 3.92 -15.24 3.27
N ARG A 14 3.34 -15.93 4.27
CA ARG A 14 3.55 -17.37 4.50
C ARG A 14 3.08 -18.25 3.34
N THR A 15 2.09 -17.78 2.56
CA THR A 15 1.63 -18.50 1.36
C THR A 15 2.60 -18.41 0.17
N GLY A 16 3.63 -17.56 0.25
CA GLY A 16 4.54 -17.30 -0.87
C GLY A 16 3.98 -16.37 -1.95
N ARG A 17 2.77 -15.81 -1.77
CA ARG A 17 2.12 -14.92 -2.76
C ARG A 17 2.94 -13.67 -3.11
N LEU A 18 3.76 -13.20 -2.17
CA LEU A 18 4.66 -12.06 -2.36
C LEU A 18 6.11 -12.46 -2.70
N ALA A 19 6.37 -13.75 -2.93
CA ALA A 19 7.67 -14.22 -3.37
C ALA A 19 7.97 -13.74 -4.80
N LYS A 20 9.21 -13.28 -5.01
CA LYS A 20 9.74 -12.90 -6.31
C LYS A 20 10.75 -13.94 -6.77
N LYS A 21 10.48 -14.56 -7.92
CA LYS A 21 11.42 -15.47 -8.58
C LYS A 21 12.64 -14.68 -9.07
N ARG A 22 13.84 -15.17 -8.77
CA ARG A 22 15.12 -14.64 -9.23
C ARG A 22 16.01 -15.81 -9.65
N GLY A 23 16.08 -16.08 -10.94
CA GLY A 23 16.62 -17.34 -11.45
C GLY A 23 15.78 -18.51 -10.94
N ASP A 24 16.42 -19.51 -10.34
CA ASP A 24 15.74 -20.67 -9.75
C ASP A 24 15.31 -20.45 -8.29
N ASN A 25 15.69 -19.30 -7.70
CA ASN A 25 15.40 -19.02 -6.29
C ASN A 25 14.14 -18.18 -6.11
N LEU A 26 13.50 -18.35 -4.95
CA LEU A 26 12.46 -17.44 -4.46
C LEU A 26 13.08 -16.46 -3.46
N THR A 27 12.81 -15.18 -3.67
CA THR A 27 13.36 -14.09 -2.84
C THR A 27 12.25 -13.12 -2.44
N CYS A 28 12.51 -12.34 -1.39
CA CYS A 28 11.64 -11.25 -0.99
C CYS A 28 11.87 -10.01 -1.87
N TYR A 29 10.81 -9.43 -2.43
CA TYR A 29 10.92 -8.09 -3.02
C TYR A 29 10.78 -7.03 -1.93
N THR A 30 11.91 -6.61 -1.35
CA THR A 30 11.96 -5.76 -0.15
C THR A 30 11.22 -4.44 -0.29
N THR A 31 11.29 -3.76 -1.45
CA THR A 31 10.55 -2.50 -1.66
C THR A 31 9.03 -2.71 -1.65
N ALA A 32 8.55 -3.82 -2.21
CA ALA A 32 7.14 -4.18 -2.17
C ALA A 32 6.68 -4.50 -0.74
N GLN A 33 7.50 -5.22 0.04
CA GLN A 33 7.21 -5.47 1.46
C GLN A 33 7.16 -4.17 2.26
N LEU A 34 8.15 -3.30 2.12
CA LEU A 34 8.16 -1.99 2.81
C LEU A 34 6.92 -1.18 2.47
N ALA A 35 6.56 -1.11 1.18
CA ALA A 35 5.38 -0.38 0.74
C ALA A 35 4.08 -0.95 1.33
N ILE A 36 3.84 -2.26 1.21
CA ILE A 36 2.60 -2.87 1.72
C ILE A 36 2.53 -2.84 3.25
N SER A 37 3.65 -3.03 3.96
CA SER A 37 3.68 -2.91 5.43
C SER A 37 3.28 -1.51 5.89
N PHE A 38 3.79 -0.46 5.24
CA PHE A 38 3.39 0.91 5.54
C PHE A 38 1.92 1.17 5.19
N MET A 39 1.43 0.67 4.05
CA MET A 39 0.03 0.79 3.70
C MET A 39 -0.88 0.10 4.72
N CYS A 40 -0.49 -1.08 5.23
CA CYS A 40 -1.21 -1.77 6.30
C CYS A 40 -1.27 -0.96 7.60
N SER A 41 -0.18 -0.30 7.99
CA SER A 41 -0.15 0.51 9.22
C SER A 41 -0.97 1.81 9.11
N MET A 42 -1.07 2.35 7.90
CA MET A 42 -1.73 3.63 7.61
C MET A 42 -3.19 3.52 7.18
N THR A 43 -3.76 2.31 7.15
CA THR A 43 -5.17 2.09 6.79
C THR A 43 -5.97 1.53 7.94
N TYR A 44 -7.28 1.77 7.93
CA TYR A 44 -8.19 1.21 8.91
C TYR A 44 -8.30 -0.32 8.78
N ASP A 45 -8.39 -1.02 9.91
CA ASP A 45 -8.55 -2.48 9.96
C ASP A 45 -9.95 -2.93 9.52
N TRP A 46 -10.00 -4.17 9.05
CA TRP A 46 -11.22 -4.95 8.84
C TRP A 46 -11.36 -5.98 9.97
N ASP A 47 -12.57 -6.17 10.52
CA ASP A 47 -12.82 -7.24 11.50
C ASP A 47 -12.92 -8.56 10.73
N ARG A 48 -11.82 -9.31 10.71
CA ARG A 48 -11.70 -10.57 9.96
C ARG A 48 -12.57 -11.69 10.53
N GLU A 49 -12.78 -11.72 11.85
CA GLU A 49 -13.58 -12.75 12.50
C GLU A 49 -15.06 -12.65 12.15
N ARG A 50 -15.55 -11.41 12.02
CA ARG A 50 -16.97 -11.12 11.69
C ARG A 50 -17.20 -10.76 10.23
N ASN A 51 -16.13 -10.72 9.43
CA ASN A 51 -16.11 -10.27 8.04
C ASN A 51 -16.90 -8.96 7.80
N GLN A 52 -16.63 -7.92 8.60
CA GLN A 52 -17.34 -6.64 8.53
C GLN A 52 -16.46 -5.46 9.00
N PRO A 53 -16.81 -4.19 8.73
CA PRO A 53 -16.07 -3.07 9.30
C PRO A 53 -16.28 -3.00 10.83
N PRO A 54 -15.24 -2.67 11.61
CA PRO A 54 -15.40 -2.33 13.02
C PRO A 54 -16.51 -1.29 13.26
N GLU A 55 -17.28 -1.44 14.34
CA GLU A 55 -18.48 -0.62 14.61
C GLU A 55 -18.23 0.89 14.54
N LYS A 56 -17.08 1.33 15.06
CA LYS A 56 -16.67 2.74 15.03
C LYS A 56 -16.55 3.27 13.60
N LEU A 57 -16.00 2.48 12.69
CA LEU A 57 -15.81 2.83 11.28
C LEU A 57 -17.11 2.76 10.49
N ARG A 58 -17.98 1.80 10.83
CA ARG A 58 -19.33 1.69 10.28
C ARG A 58 -20.14 2.95 10.53
N LYS A 59 -20.10 3.49 11.76
CA LYS A 59 -20.81 4.71 12.17
C LYS A 59 -20.37 5.97 11.41
N VAL A 60 -19.10 6.07 11.05
CA VAL A 60 -18.54 7.22 10.33
C VAL A 60 -18.39 6.99 8.82
N ASN A 61 -18.88 5.85 8.31
CA ASN A 61 -18.77 5.45 6.91
C ASN A 61 -17.32 5.50 6.38
N ALA A 62 -16.35 5.05 7.17
CA ALA A 62 -14.94 5.08 6.80
C ALA A 62 -14.52 3.81 6.03
N PRO A 63 -13.81 3.95 4.89
CA PRO A 63 -13.36 2.80 4.12
C PRO A 63 -12.22 2.06 4.84
N CYS A 64 -12.41 0.77 5.10
CA CYS A 64 -11.37 -0.11 5.64
C CYS A 64 -10.34 -0.44 4.55
N ARG A 65 -9.07 -0.64 4.93
CA ARG A 65 -7.98 -1.05 4.02
C ARG A 65 -7.80 -0.17 2.78
N TYR A 66 -8.19 1.10 2.85
CA TYR A 66 -8.11 2.01 1.72
C TYR A 66 -7.01 3.06 1.90
N TYR A 67 -5.98 2.97 1.06
CA TYR A 67 -4.77 3.80 1.11
C TYR A 67 -4.80 4.91 0.05
N THR A 68 -4.56 6.15 0.47
CA THR A 68 -4.58 7.35 -0.40
C THR A 68 -3.38 8.30 -0.18
N LEU A 69 -2.43 7.97 0.69
CA LEU A 69 -1.34 8.90 1.05
C LEU A 69 -0.26 9.05 -0.03
N GLY A 70 -0.26 8.19 -1.06
CA GLY A 70 0.68 8.28 -2.18
C GLY A 70 2.06 7.69 -1.89
N TRP A 71 2.95 7.73 -2.88
CA TRP A 71 4.31 7.18 -2.77
C TRP A 71 5.20 8.01 -1.84
N ARG A 72 4.96 9.34 -1.77
CA ARG A 72 5.80 10.27 -1.02
C ARG A 72 5.70 10.03 0.49
N ALA A 73 4.52 9.72 1.01
CA ALA A 73 4.34 9.37 2.42
C ALA A 73 5.17 8.13 2.84
N ILE A 74 5.27 7.12 1.97
CA ILE A 74 6.15 5.95 2.20
C ILE A 74 7.61 6.39 2.19
N ALA A 75 7.99 7.19 1.19
CA ALA A 75 9.35 7.66 1.01
C ALA A 75 9.85 8.48 2.22
N ASP A 76 9.02 9.38 2.72
CA ASP A 76 9.31 10.24 3.86
C ASP A 76 9.41 9.42 5.15
N ALA A 77 8.48 8.48 5.37
CA ALA A 77 8.48 7.62 6.57
C ALA A 77 9.74 6.75 6.70
N TYR A 78 10.37 6.38 5.58
CA TYR A 78 11.58 5.57 5.55
C TYR A 78 12.84 6.37 5.18
N GLY A 79 12.78 7.70 5.16
CA GLY A 79 13.93 8.55 4.87
C GLY A 79 14.56 8.34 3.49
N MET A 80 13.80 7.82 2.52
CA MET A 80 14.35 7.35 1.23
C MET A 80 14.86 8.49 0.33
N ILE A 81 14.39 9.72 0.58
CA ILE A 81 14.74 10.91 -0.21
C ILE A 81 15.90 11.68 0.42
N LEU A 82 16.22 11.43 1.70
CA LEU A 82 17.22 12.16 2.45
C LEU A 82 18.59 12.08 1.78
N LEU A 83 19.29 13.21 1.71
CA LEU A 83 20.68 13.29 1.30
C LEU A 83 21.59 12.90 2.47
N THR A 84 22.79 12.41 2.16
CA THR A 84 23.84 12.32 3.19
C THR A 84 24.34 13.73 3.55
N PRO A 85 24.98 13.92 4.72
CA PRO A 85 25.55 15.21 5.10
C PRO A 85 26.47 15.78 4.02
N GLU A 86 27.33 14.95 3.43
CA GLU A 86 28.26 15.35 2.37
C GLU A 86 27.53 15.82 1.11
N GLN A 87 26.45 15.14 0.73
CA GLN A 87 25.62 15.52 -0.41
C GLN A 87 24.86 16.83 -0.16
N SER A 88 24.42 17.07 1.08
CA SER A 88 23.72 18.30 1.44
C SER A 88 24.62 19.54 1.45
N MET A 89 25.93 19.36 1.70
CA MET A 89 26.92 20.45 1.71
C MET A 89 27.47 20.77 0.31
N GLY A 90 27.20 19.93 -0.70
CA GLY A 90 27.69 20.14 -2.06
C GLY A 90 26.82 21.10 -2.87
N GLU A 91 27.43 21.80 -3.84
CA GLU A 91 26.75 22.76 -4.72
C GLU A 91 25.61 22.15 -5.57
N ASN A 92 25.56 20.82 -5.68
CA ASN A 92 24.56 20.06 -6.47
C ASN A 92 23.44 19.43 -5.62
N ALA A 93 23.29 19.82 -4.35
CA ALA A 93 22.33 19.19 -3.42
C ALA A 93 20.90 19.10 -3.99
N ASP A 94 20.36 20.17 -4.57
CA ASP A 94 19.01 20.20 -5.15
C ASP A 94 18.82 19.21 -6.30
N LYS A 95 19.85 19.10 -7.16
CA LYS A 95 19.84 18.18 -8.30
C LYS A 95 19.87 16.73 -7.83
N GLU A 96 20.68 16.43 -6.82
CA GLU A 96 20.75 15.09 -6.22
C GLU A 96 19.45 14.73 -5.50
N MET A 97 18.84 15.68 -4.78
CA MET A 97 17.55 15.47 -4.13
C MET A 97 16.46 15.12 -5.16
N LYS A 98 16.35 15.90 -6.24
CA LYS A 98 15.39 15.64 -7.33
C LYS A 98 15.62 14.28 -8.00
N LYS A 99 16.87 13.87 -8.18
CA LYS A 99 17.24 12.56 -8.71
C LYS A 99 16.81 11.43 -7.77
N ARG A 100 17.03 11.58 -6.46
CA ARG A 100 16.54 10.63 -5.44
C ARG A 100 15.02 10.54 -5.45
N GLU A 101 14.31 11.66 -5.46
CA GLU A 101 12.85 11.69 -5.53
C GLU A 101 12.31 10.89 -6.73
N ASN A 102 12.85 11.14 -7.94
CA ASN A 102 12.44 10.43 -9.14
C ASN A 102 12.70 8.93 -9.06
N THR A 103 13.85 8.54 -8.51
CA THR A 103 14.24 7.14 -8.32
C THR A 103 13.30 6.43 -7.34
N VAL A 104 13.03 7.05 -6.19
CA VAL A 104 12.15 6.50 -5.16
C VAL A 104 10.72 6.38 -5.67
N LYS A 105 10.21 7.43 -6.33
CA LYS A 105 8.89 7.40 -6.98
C LYS A 105 8.76 6.23 -7.95
N THR A 106 9.78 6.01 -8.79
CA THR A 106 9.81 4.90 -9.74
C THR A 106 9.83 3.54 -9.04
N ASN A 107 10.68 3.38 -8.01
CA ASN A 107 10.80 2.14 -7.26
C ASN A 107 9.51 1.75 -6.53
N ILE A 108 8.85 2.71 -5.86
CA ILE A 108 7.57 2.47 -5.17
C ILE A 108 6.46 2.20 -6.19
N SER A 109 6.45 2.90 -7.33
CA SER A 109 5.47 2.64 -8.39
C SER A 109 5.61 1.22 -8.95
N ASN A 110 6.84 0.76 -9.21
CA ASN A 110 7.11 -0.61 -9.65
C ASN A 110 6.73 -1.65 -8.59
N ALA A 111 6.96 -1.34 -7.31
CA ALA A 111 6.50 -2.17 -6.21
C ALA A 111 4.98 -2.29 -6.16
N TRP A 112 4.24 -1.20 -6.40
CA TRP A 112 2.78 -1.23 -6.50
C TRP A 112 2.27 -1.99 -7.72
N LEU A 113 2.96 -1.93 -8.86
CA LEU A 113 2.63 -2.79 -10.02
C LEU A 113 2.77 -4.26 -9.65
N PHE A 114 3.88 -4.64 -9.03
CA PHE A 114 4.09 -6.00 -8.54
C PHE A 114 3.00 -6.44 -7.55
N LEU A 115 2.61 -5.58 -6.59
CA LEU A 115 1.55 -5.89 -5.63
C LEU A 115 0.17 -6.05 -6.31
N GLN A 116 -0.11 -5.26 -7.35
CA GLN A 116 -1.34 -5.39 -8.15
C GLN A 116 -1.36 -6.70 -8.95
N GLU A 117 -0.24 -7.06 -9.59
CA GLU A 117 -0.10 -8.33 -10.33
C GLU A 117 -0.32 -9.55 -9.42
N ARG A 118 0.09 -9.46 -8.16
CA ARG A 118 -0.15 -10.50 -7.14
C ARG A 118 -1.56 -10.43 -6.53
N GLY A 119 -2.38 -9.46 -6.92
CA GLY A 119 -3.72 -9.25 -6.38
C GLY A 119 -3.72 -8.88 -4.89
N VAL A 120 -2.64 -8.28 -4.38
CA VAL A 120 -2.50 -7.86 -2.97
C VAL A 120 -3.01 -6.45 -2.75
N ILE A 121 -2.99 -5.62 -3.80
CA ILE A 121 -3.67 -4.33 -3.81
C ILE A 121 -4.50 -4.18 -5.08
N LYS A 122 -5.60 -3.44 -4.99
CA LYS A 122 -6.48 -3.12 -6.11
C LYS A 122 -6.65 -1.61 -6.21
N LYS A 123 -6.40 -1.03 -7.37
CA LYS A 123 -6.64 0.39 -7.61
C LYS A 123 -8.15 0.63 -7.76
N LEU A 124 -8.73 1.47 -6.91
CA LEU A 124 -10.15 1.86 -6.99
C LEU A 124 -10.32 3.24 -7.63
N GLU A 125 -9.43 4.17 -7.33
CA GLU A 125 -9.44 5.52 -7.90
C GLU A 125 -8.09 5.81 -8.58
N PRO A 126 -8.08 6.33 -9.83
CA PRO A 126 -6.85 6.80 -10.46
C PRO A 126 -6.32 8.07 -9.78
N ALA A 127 -5.03 8.33 -9.95
CA ALA A 127 -4.47 9.62 -9.55
C ALA A 127 -5.01 10.72 -10.47
N SER A 128 -5.25 11.91 -9.91
CA SER A 128 -5.65 13.11 -10.64
C SER A 128 -4.84 14.32 -10.15
N LEU A 129 -5.04 15.49 -10.76
CA LEU A 129 -4.34 16.69 -10.37
C LEU A 129 -4.61 17.00 -8.88
N GLY A 130 -3.56 16.95 -8.05
CA GLY A 130 -3.66 17.20 -6.62
C GLY A 130 -4.21 16.04 -5.77
N LYS A 131 -4.57 14.89 -6.36
CA LYS A 131 -5.05 13.71 -5.63
C LYS A 131 -4.26 12.46 -6.01
N ASN A 132 -3.73 11.77 -5.01
CA ASN A 132 -3.07 10.47 -5.19
C ASN A 132 -4.08 9.41 -5.65
N ALA A 133 -3.57 8.35 -6.29
CA ALA A 133 -4.36 7.15 -6.54
C ALA A 133 -4.79 6.48 -5.22
N GLY A 134 -5.98 5.87 -5.25
CA GLY A 134 -6.54 5.13 -4.13
C GLY A 134 -6.43 3.63 -4.32
N PHE A 135 -5.82 2.94 -3.35
CA PHE A 135 -5.59 1.51 -3.37
C PHE A 135 -6.30 0.81 -2.22
N LEU A 136 -7.08 -0.22 -2.55
CA LEU A 136 -7.66 -1.15 -1.59
C LEU A 136 -6.67 -2.30 -1.33
N LEU A 137 -6.44 -2.64 -0.07
CA LEU A 137 -5.59 -3.78 0.31
C LEU A 137 -6.41 -5.07 0.33
N MET A 138 -5.96 -6.05 -0.45
CA MET A 138 -6.59 -7.36 -0.67
C MET A 138 -5.79 -8.42 0.09
N LEU A 139 -5.92 -8.39 1.42
CA LEU A 139 -5.07 -9.17 2.33
C LEU A 139 -5.70 -10.51 2.75
N GLY A 140 -7.00 -10.68 2.54
CA GLY A 140 -7.75 -11.87 2.92
C GLY A 140 -7.90 -12.88 1.77
N ASP A 141 -8.80 -13.83 1.97
CA ASP A 141 -9.32 -14.70 0.91
C ASP A 141 -10.33 -13.96 0.00
N ASP A 142 -10.88 -14.65 -0.99
CA ASP A 142 -11.79 -14.05 -1.96
C ASP A 142 -13.10 -13.52 -1.33
N GLU A 143 -13.61 -14.19 -0.28
CA GLU A 143 -14.82 -13.77 0.42
C GLU A 143 -14.58 -12.51 1.26
N GLU A 144 -13.52 -12.51 2.07
CA GLU A 144 -13.10 -11.35 2.88
C GLU A 144 -12.80 -10.16 1.98
N ASN A 145 -12.06 -10.38 0.89
CA ASN A 145 -11.69 -9.33 -0.05
C ASN A 145 -12.90 -8.74 -0.79
N LEU A 146 -13.89 -9.57 -1.18
CA LEU A 146 -15.13 -9.09 -1.78
C LEU A 146 -15.94 -8.23 -0.80
N ALA A 147 -16.05 -8.65 0.45
CA ALA A 147 -16.75 -7.91 1.49
C ALA A 147 -16.07 -6.55 1.78
N VAL A 148 -14.74 -6.55 1.91
CA VAL A 148 -13.92 -5.34 2.06
C VAL A 148 -14.11 -4.40 0.87
N GLU A 149 -14.09 -4.92 -0.36
CA GLU A 149 -14.25 -4.10 -1.56
C GLU A 149 -15.65 -3.48 -1.65
N ARG A 150 -16.70 -4.25 -1.36
CA ARG A 150 -18.08 -3.73 -1.33
C ARG A 150 -18.23 -2.64 -0.28
N TRP A 151 -17.65 -2.82 0.91
CA TRP A 151 -17.66 -1.79 1.95
C TRP A 151 -16.92 -0.52 1.50
N ALA A 152 -15.69 -0.65 1.00
CA ALA A 152 -14.91 0.48 0.55
C ALA A 152 -15.60 1.25 -0.59
N ARG A 153 -16.14 0.55 -1.59
CA ARG A 153 -16.90 1.16 -2.69
C ARG A 153 -18.14 1.90 -2.20
N ARG A 154 -18.88 1.33 -1.23
CA ARG A 154 -20.01 2.00 -0.59
C ARG A 154 -19.58 3.29 0.12
N CYS A 155 -18.52 3.24 0.91
CA CYS A 155 -18.00 4.43 1.62
C CYS A 155 -17.59 5.55 0.64
N LEU A 156 -17.03 5.16 -0.50
CA LEU A 156 -16.50 6.06 -1.51
C LEU A 156 -17.51 6.45 -2.60
N ASN A 157 -18.76 5.97 -2.52
CA ASN A 157 -19.80 6.14 -3.55
C ASN A 157 -19.34 5.69 -4.95
N LEU A 158 -18.63 4.56 -5.03
CA LEU A 158 -18.17 3.96 -6.29
C LEU A 158 -19.15 2.87 -6.77
N PRO A 159 -19.15 2.51 -8.07
CA PRO A 159 -19.97 1.42 -8.60
C PRO A 159 -19.73 0.11 -7.84
N MET A 160 -20.81 -0.56 -7.44
CA MET A 160 -20.75 -1.83 -6.69
C MET A 160 -20.29 -2.99 -7.58
N VAL A 161 -19.70 -4.00 -6.93
CA VAL A 161 -19.28 -5.26 -7.57
C VAL A 161 -20.10 -6.42 -6.99
N TRP A 162 -20.54 -7.30 -7.87
CA TRP A 162 -21.42 -8.43 -7.55
C TRP A 162 -20.64 -9.74 -7.60
#